data_AF-F7UXP6-F1
#
_entry.id   AF-F7UXP6-F1
#
_cell.length_a   1.000
_cell.length_b   1.000
_cell.length_c   1.000
_cell.angle_alpha   90.00
_cell.angle_beta   90.00
_cell.angle_gamma   90.00
#
_symmetry.space_group_name_H-M   'P 1'
#
loop_
_entity.id
_entity.type
_entity.pdbx_description
1 polymer ?
#
loop_
_entity_poly.entity_id
_entity_poly.type
_entity_poly.pdbx_seq_one_letter_code
_entity_poly.pdbx_strand_id
1 'polypeptide(L)' 'MYEPMMQNTVSMLGKLGGSTEYYVAANTLQFNDYSKYHAASFNEAGKLAHHERQFPKDKAVAFEIGVRLAKR' A
#
# COMPACT_ATOMS: atom_id res chain seq x y z
N MET A 1 1.80 -0.97 15.11
CA MET A 1 3.20 -1.46 15.20
C MET A 1 4.13 -0.74 14.22
N TYR A 2 3.81 -0.66 12.92
CA TYR A 2 4.71 -0.05 11.91
C TYR A 2 4.66 1.48 11.82
N GLU A 3 3.63 2.12 12.37
CA GLU A 3 3.42 3.56 12.21
C GLU A 3 4.57 4.44 12.75
N PRO A 4 5.13 4.20 13.95
CA PRO A 4 6.29 4.98 14.42
C PRO A 4 7.52 4.82 13.51
N MET A 5 7.72 3.62 12.94
CA MET A 5 8.83 3.36 12.02
C MET A 5 8.66 4.16 10.73
N MET A 6 7.46 4.14 10.14
CA MET A 6 7.15 4.89 8.92
C MET A 6 7.27 6.40 9.14
N GLN A 7 6.78 6.91 10.27
CA GLN A 7 6.90 8.33 10.63
C GLN A 7 8.37 8.76 10.76
N ASN A 8 9.21 7.94 11.39
CA ASN A 8 10.64 8.21 11.50
C ASN A 8 11.31 8.25 10.12
N THR A 9 11.00 7.30 9.23
CA THR A 9 11.50 7.29 7.85
C THR A 9 11.08 8.53 7.07
N VAL A 10 9.80 8.90 7.14
CA VAL A 10 9.25 10.10 6.48
C VAL A 10 9.95 11.37 6.99
N SER A 11 10.13 11.50 8.30
CA SER A 11 10.83 12.63 8.92
C SER A 11 12.29 12.73 8.45
N MET A 12 12.99 11.60 8.39
CA MET A 12 14.37 11.56 7.91
C MET A 12 14.51 11.96 6.44
N LEU A 13 13.64 11.44 5.57
CA LEU A 13 13.66 11.80 4.14
C LEU A 13 13.27 13.26 3.91
N GLY A 14 12.35 13.80 4.73
CA GLY A 14 11.98 15.22 4.68
C GLY A 14 13.15 16.18 4.94
N LYS A 15 14.15 15.78 5.73
CA LYS A 15 15.36 16.58 5.99
C LYS A 15 16.24 16.76 4.76
N LEU A 16 16.03 16.00 3.69
CA LEU A 16 16.73 16.16 2.40
C LEU A 16 16.14 17.28 1.52
N GLY A 17 15.15 18.02 2.02
CA GLY A 17 14.58 19.19 1.34
C GLY A 17 13.40 18.91 0.42
N GLY A 18 12.93 17.65 0.34
CA GLY A 18 11.73 17.26 -0.41
C GLY A 18 10.53 16.95 0.51
N SER A 19 9.31 16.94 -0.04
CA SER A 19 8.17 16.31 0.65
C SER A 19 8.24 14.80 0.56
N THR A 20 8.02 14.15 1.69
CA THR A 20 7.80 12.71 1.76
C THR A 20 6.40 12.45 2.31
N GLU A 21 5.63 11.62 1.62
CA GLU A 21 4.34 11.11 2.07
C GLU A 21 4.40 9.58 2.05
N TYR A 22 3.64 8.91 2.93
CA TYR A 22 3.54 7.46 2.93
C TYR A 22 2.07 7.03 2.96
N TYR A 23 1.80 5.87 2.36
CA TYR A 23 0.48 5.25 2.38
C TYR A 23 0.65 3.73 2.45
N VAL A 24 -0.20 3.08 3.24
CA VAL A 24 -0.14 1.62 3.45
C VAL A 24 -1.31 0.96 2.73
N ALA A 25 -1.03 0.30 1.62
CA ALA A 25 -1.97 -0.60 0.95
C ALA A 25 -1.79 -2.01 1.51
N ALA A 26 -2.66 -2.42 2.44
CA ALA A 26 -2.58 -3.71 3.12
C ALA A 26 -3.51 -4.75 2.50
N ASN A 27 -3.24 -6.03 2.79
CA ASN A 27 -4.06 -7.17 2.38
C ASN A 27 -4.31 -7.28 0.86
N THR A 28 -3.33 -6.86 0.05
CA THR A 28 -3.35 -7.03 -1.41
C THR A 28 -3.23 -8.51 -1.81
N LEU A 29 -3.35 -8.80 -3.11
CA LEU A 29 -3.12 -10.13 -3.68
C LEU A 29 -1.61 -10.41 -3.79
N GLN A 30 -1.19 -11.63 -3.46
CA GLN A 30 0.20 -12.09 -3.54
C GLN A 30 0.45 -12.91 -4.82
N PHE A 31 -0.58 -13.58 -5.32
CA PHE A 31 -0.55 -14.40 -6.52
C PHE A 31 -1.72 -14.02 -7.42
N ASN A 32 -1.55 -14.20 -8.73
CA ASN A 32 -2.65 -14.04 -9.68
C ASN A 32 -3.65 -15.20 -9.60
N ASP A 33 -3.19 -16.35 -9.12
CA ASP A 33 -3.97 -17.58 -9.02
C ASP A 33 -3.47 -18.36 -7.81
N TYR A 34 -4.25 -18.35 -6.73
CA TYR A 34 -3.89 -18.98 -5.46
C TYR A 34 -4.01 -20.50 -5.54
N SER A 35 -4.81 -21.05 -6.47
CA SER A 35 -4.98 -22.51 -6.63
C SER A 35 -3.68 -23.23 -7.00
N LYS A 36 -2.72 -22.50 -7.58
CA LYS A 36 -1.40 -23.01 -7.97
C LYS A 36 -0.43 -23.15 -6.81
N TYR A 37 -0.77 -22.66 -5.62
CA TYR A 37 0.15 -22.58 -4.49
C TYR A 37 -0.48 -23.16 -3.23
N HIS A 38 0.32 -23.86 -2.42
CA HIS A 38 -0.09 -24.25 -1.08
C HIS A 38 -0.01 -23.03 -0.13
N ALA A 39 -1.04 -22.20 -0.19
CA ALA A 39 -1.11 -20.89 0.44
C ALA A 39 -1.98 -20.91 1.73
N ALA A 40 -1.78 -21.90 2.60
CA ALA A 40 -2.67 -22.17 3.75
C ALA A 40 -2.88 -20.98 4.71
N SER A 41 -1.92 -20.06 4.79
CA SER A 41 -2.02 -18.83 5.61
C SER A 41 -2.94 -17.76 5.02
N PHE A 42 -3.44 -17.94 3.78
CA PHE A 42 -4.26 -16.96 3.08
C PHE A 42 -5.67 -17.51 2.80
N ASN A 43 -6.69 -16.70 3.12
CA ASN A 43 -8.06 -16.92 2.66
C ASN A 43 -8.23 -16.28 1.29
N GLU A 44 -8.16 -17.09 0.23
CA GLU A 44 -8.29 -16.63 -1.17
C GLU A 44 -9.59 -15.85 -1.41
N ALA A 45 -10.74 -16.38 -1.00
CA ALA A 45 -12.02 -15.71 -1.20
C ALA A 45 -12.07 -14.35 -0.48
N GLY A 46 -11.54 -14.29 0.74
CA GLY A 46 -11.42 -13.05 1.51
C GLY A 46 -10.47 -12.04 0.86
N LYS A 47 -9.35 -12.52 0.31
CA LYS A 47 -8.36 -11.71 -0.43
C LYS A 47 -8.97 -11.10 -1.68
N LEU A 48 -9.68 -11.88 -2.48
CA LEU A 48 -10.38 -11.41 -3.68
C LEU A 48 -11.45 -10.38 -3.32
N ALA A 49 -12.29 -10.66 -2.30
CA ALA A 49 -13.30 -9.71 -1.87
C ALA A 49 -12.72 -8.38 -1.36
N HIS A 50 -11.59 -8.42 -0.64
CA HIS A 50 -10.86 -7.22 -0.21
C HIS A 50 -10.27 -6.47 -1.40
N HIS A 51 -9.68 -7.19 -2.36
CA HIS A 51 -9.12 -6.62 -3.59
C HIS A 51 -10.18 -5.82 -4.34
N GLU A 52 -11.33 -6.41 -4.65
CA GLU A 52 -12.40 -5.73 -5.41
C GLU A 52 -12.93 -4.46 -4.71
N ARG A 53 -12.95 -4.45 -3.37
CA ARG A 53 -13.57 -3.35 -2.59
C ARG A 53 -12.60 -2.25 -2.19
N GLN A 54 -11.37 -2.61 -1.83
CA GLN A 54 -10.40 -1.71 -1.21
C GLN A 54 -9.26 -1.31 -2.16
N PHE A 55 -8.75 -2.24 -2.96
CA PHE A 55 -7.58 -1.97 -3.80
C PHE A 55 -7.81 -0.83 -4.82
N PRO A 56 -8.98 -0.67 -5.46
CA PRO A 56 -9.25 0.51 -6.29
C PRO A 56 -9.12 1.84 -5.54
N LYS A 57 -9.51 1.87 -4.26
CA LYS A 57 -9.39 3.07 -3.41
C LYS A 57 -7.94 3.35 -3.07
N ASP A 58 -7.19 2.30 -2.72
CA ASP A 58 -5.75 2.40 -2.43
C ASP A 58 -4.99 2.95 -3.65
N LYS A 59 -5.33 2.48 -4.86
CA LYS A 59 -4.79 3.02 -6.13
C LYS A 59 -5.12 4.49 -6.32
N ALA A 60 -6.36 4.91 -6.05
CA ALA A 60 -6.76 6.30 -6.17
C ALA A 60 -5.95 7.20 -5.20
N VAL A 61 -5.77 6.77 -3.95
CA VAL A 61 -4.95 7.52 -2.98
C VAL A 61 -3.49 7.62 -3.44
N ALA A 62 -2.91 6.52 -3.93
CA ALA A 62 -1.54 6.52 -4.44
C ALA A 62 -1.37 7.48 -5.64
N PHE A 63 -2.36 7.52 -6.55
CA PHE A 63 -2.37 8.47 -7.66
C PHE A 63 -2.41 9.93 -7.17
N GLU A 64 -3.30 10.25 -6.22
CA GLU A 64 -3.41 11.61 -5.66
C GLU A 64 -2.15 12.05 -4.93
N ILE A 65 -1.47 11.13 -4.22
CA ILE A 65 -0.14 11.39 -3.64
C ILE A 65 0.84 11.76 -4.76
N GLY A 66 0.89 10.98 -5.83
CA GLY A 66 1.75 11.26 -6.99
C GLY A 66 1.49 12.64 -7.60
N VAL A 67 0.23 13.03 -7.76
CA VAL A 67 -0.16 14.36 -8.24
C VAL A 67 0.36 15.47 -7.32
N ARG A 68 0.26 15.31 -5.99
CA ARG A 68 0.78 16.30 -5.03
C ARG A 68 2.30 16.40 -5.05
N LEU A 69 2.99 15.27 -5.18
CA LEU A 69 4.44 15.22 -5.21
C LEU A 69 5.00 15.81 -6.52
N ALA A 70 4.32 15.62 -7.66
CA ALA A 70 4.75 16.14 -8.96
C ALA A 70 4.48 17.63 -9.18
N LYS A 71 3.58 18.25 -8.39
CA LYS A 71 3.24 19.68 -8.49
C LYS A 71 4.25 20.62 -7.82
N ARG A 72 5.34 20.09 -7.25
CA ARG A 72 6.32 20.85 -6.46
C ARG A 72 7.59 21.15 -7.24
#